data_AF-A0A3E4QSN2-F1
#
_entry.id   AF-A0A3E4QSN2-F1
#
_cell.length_a   1.000
_cell.length_b   1.000
_cell.length_c   1.000
_cell.angle_alpha   90.00
_cell.angle_beta   90.00
_cell.angle_gamma   90.00
#
_symmetry.space_group_name_H-M   'P 1'
#
loop_
_entity.id
_entity.type
_entity.pdbx_description
1 polymer ?
#
loop_
_entity_poly.entity_id
_entity_poly.type
_entity_poly.pdbx_seq_one_letter_code
_entity_poly.pdbx_strand_id
1 'polypeptide(L)'
;MRSNKIDKAMHTLHASDDLYDRVVAESRERAEKGHGHGVPKPGRLALRSIPVVAAIGIAIAAMGGIAVSAVSNSEFFAKAFAPRGDNGSSQVAWDAIGGADDSKRIPCKQEYRVIAAEDVISDMENEVEAVGIQLHAWGYTMTIRDMIADENGCGVVRFSLDNPDGLHLAMQYGSTNKIIFDGSYDCYVGGMYMECANGVDLNTYSFYDEETLSDTHLDGTMYFTPIGDIDRADDETPGAATVMSGVKWYLNELQEGKVYSEVFTPSGLLETREFRDQQSDNTCYISPFSIWFKDHYGIRESLKLNLSDGSSWTILEDELLNEEGVNIFNTYVQSGVDSHPDAPGDVLVMSGLVDPEQVSSITSIKLEDTSTSERTYLPTS
;
A
#
# COMPACT_ATOMS: atom_id res chain seq x y z
N MET A 1 -12.80 -1.59 50.32
CA MET A 1 -13.15 -0.69 49.20
C MET A 1 -11.92 -0.50 48.33
N ARG A 2 -11.82 -1.26 47.23
CA ARG A 2 -10.85 -1.02 46.16
C ARG A 2 -11.63 -0.35 45.02
N SER A 3 -11.33 0.93 44.79
CA SER A 3 -11.85 1.70 43.65
C SER A 3 -11.15 1.19 42.39
N ASN A 4 -11.94 0.72 41.42
CA ASN A 4 -11.47 0.19 40.14
C ASN A 4 -10.88 1.35 39.31
N LYS A 5 -9.55 1.35 39.18
CA LYS A 5 -8.84 2.26 38.26
C LYS A 5 -9.24 2.06 36.79
N ILE A 6 -9.81 0.89 36.46
CA ILE A 6 -10.26 0.52 35.12
C ILE A 6 -11.54 1.28 34.71
N ASP A 7 -12.51 1.45 35.63
CA ASP A 7 -13.75 2.18 35.34
C ASP A 7 -13.49 3.67 35.08
N LYS A 8 -12.42 4.22 35.67
CA LYS A 8 -12.03 5.63 35.48
C LYS A 8 -11.30 5.88 34.15
N ALA A 9 -10.57 4.88 33.65
CA ALA A 9 -9.90 4.92 32.35
C ALA A 9 -10.91 4.74 31.19
N MET A 10 -11.91 3.87 31.36
CA MET A 10 -12.96 3.68 30.35
C MET A 10 -13.87 4.90 30.21
N HIS A 11 -14.11 5.65 31.29
CA HIS A 11 -14.86 6.91 31.20
C HIS A 11 -14.09 8.07 30.56
N THR A 12 -12.77 7.96 30.37
CA THR A 12 -11.95 8.99 29.69
C THR A 12 -11.75 8.72 28.19
N LEU A 13 -12.16 7.54 27.70
CA LEU A 13 -12.10 7.13 26.29
C LEU A 13 -13.42 7.35 25.52
N HIS A 14 -14.45 7.89 26.17
CA HIS A 14 -15.59 8.44 25.45
C HIS A 14 -15.18 9.79 24.85
N ALA A 15 -14.73 9.76 23.59
CA ALA A 15 -14.85 10.92 22.73
C ALA A 15 -16.30 11.42 22.83
N SER A 16 -16.50 12.73 23.00
CA SER A 16 -17.86 13.26 23.12
C SER A 16 -18.64 12.89 21.86
N ASP A 17 -19.89 12.45 22.03
CA ASP A 17 -20.75 11.96 20.92
C ASP A 17 -20.96 13.01 19.81
N ASP A 18 -20.54 14.27 20.03
CA ASP A 18 -20.60 15.40 19.11
C ASP A 18 -19.26 15.76 18.44
N LEU A 19 -18.16 15.02 18.69
CA LEU A 19 -16.83 15.34 18.17
C LEU A 19 -16.80 15.26 16.63
N TYR A 20 -17.43 14.24 16.07
CA TYR A 20 -17.55 14.06 14.62
C TYR A 20 -18.36 15.19 13.98
N ASP A 21 -19.50 15.54 14.57
CA ASP A 21 -20.35 16.63 14.09
C ASP A 21 -19.64 17.98 14.15
N ARG A 22 -18.81 18.22 15.17
CA ARG A 22 -17.97 19.42 15.28
C ARG A 22 -16.90 19.47 14.21
N VAL A 23 -16.18 18.37 13.96
CA VAL A 23 -15.14 18.32 12.91
C VAL A 23 -15.76 18.56 11.52
N VAL A 24 -16.92 17.99 11.25
CA VAL A 24 -17.64 18.20 9.97
C VAL A 24 -18.21 19.61 9.86
N ALA A 25 -18.79 20.17 10.94
CA ALA A 25 -19.32 21.53 10.96
C ALA A 25 -18.21 22.58 10.77
N GLU A 26 -17.07 22.39 11.44
CA GLU A 26 -15.91 23.26 11.34
C GLU A 26 -15.26 23.20 9.95
N SER A 27 -15.23 22.01 9.34
CA SER A 27 -14.78 21.81 7.95
C SER A 27 -15.68 22.54 6.93
N ARG A 28 -17.00 22.52 7.16
CA ARG A 28 -17.98 23.25 6.30
C ARG A 28 -17.86 24.76 6.45
N GLU A 29 -17.70 25.26 7.68
CA GLU A 29 -17.56 26.70 7.92
C GLU A 29 -16.26 27.29 7.35
N ARG A 30 -15.20 26.48 7.25
CA ARG A 30 -13.93 26.85 6.62
C ARG A 30 -14.00 26.86 5.09
N ALA A 31 -14.75 25.93 4.50
CA ALA A 31 -14.99 25.92 3.06
C ALA A 31 -15.78 27.14 2.56
N GLU A 32 -16.68 27.70 3.39
CA GLU A 32 -17.48 28.88 3.02
C GLU A 32 -16.70 30.21 3.09
N LYS A 33 -15.63 30.28 3.89
CA LYS A 33 -14.81 31.50 4.08
C LYS A 33 -13.71 31.67 3.02
N GLY A 34 -13.39 30.62 2.25
CA GLY A 34 -12.41 30.65 1.15
C GLY A 34 -12.98 31.13 -0.19
N HIS A 35 -13.33 32.42 -0.31
CA HIS A 35 -13.63 33.02 -1.62
C HIS A 35 -12.34 33.53 -2.28
N GLY A 36 -11.87 32.84 -3.34
CA GLY A 36 -10.85 33.40 -4.24
C GLY A 36 -10.15 32.39 -5.14
N HIS A 37 -10.66 32.29 -6.38
CA HIS A 37 -10.03 31.68 -7.56
C HIS A 37 -9.84 30.14 -7.60
N GLY A 38 -10.74 29.48 -8.35
CA GLY A 38 -10.31 28.43 -9.28
C GLY A 38 -10.34 26.98 -8.81
N VAL A 39 -11.17 26.60 -7.82
CA VAL A 39 -11.45 25.17 -7.56
C VAL A 39 -12.77 24.79 -8.23
N PRO A 40 -12.82 23.77 -9.12
CA PRO A 40 -14.07 23.28 -9.66
C PRO A 40 -14.94 22.75 -8.51
N LYS A 41 -16.20 23.19 -8.46
CA LYS A 41 -17.17 22.77 -7.43
C LYS A 41 -17.26 21.22 -7.38
N PRO A 42 -17.34 20.61 -6.19
CA PRO A 42 -17.53 19.17 -6.03
C PRO A 42 -18.97 18.84 -6.39
N GLY A 43 -19.20 18.54 -7.67
CA GLY A 43 -20.50 18.26 -8.23
C GLY A 43 -20.43 17.14 -9.24
N ARG A 44 -20.81 15.94 -8.80
CA ARG A 44 -21.42 14.86 -9.61
C ARG A 44 -20.55 14.02 -10.57
N LEU A 45 -19.24 13.89 -10.39
CA LEU A 45 -18.44 13.05 -11.32
C LEU A 45 -17.47 12.01 -10.73
N ALA A 46 -17.55 11.64 -9.44
CA ALA A 46 -16.63 10.66 -8.84
C ALA A 46 -17.32 9.55 -8.05
N LEU A 47 -18.41 8.98 -8.58
CA LEU A 47 -19.17 7.91 -7.87
C LEU A 47 -19.70 6.81 -8.79
N ARG A 48 -19.08 6.64 -9.95
CA ARG A 48 -19.27 5.45 -10.78
C ARG A 48 -17.89 4.93 -11.15
N SER A 49 -17.68 3.64 -10.88
CA SER A 49 -16.45 2.86 -11.13
C SER A 49 -15.21 3.21 -10.30
N ILE A 50 -15.34 3.11 -8.98
CA ILE A 50 -14.24 2.68 -8.09
C ILE A 50 -14.78 1.45 -7.36
N PRO A 51 -14.37 0.21 -7.66
CA PRO A 51 -14.68 -0.89 -6.78
C PRO A 51 -13.92 -0.68 -5.47
N VAL A 52 -14.70 -0.30 -4.45
CA VAL A 52 -14.59 -0.62 -3.02
C VAL A 52 -13.15 -0.89 -2.54
N VAL A 53 -12.44 0.16 -2.10
CA VAL A 53 -12.27 0.57 -0.69
C VAL A 53 -11.51 -0.46 0.17
N ALA A 54 -10.21 -0.20 0.39
CA ALA A 54 -9.49 -0.66 1.57
C ALA A 54 -8.89 0.55 2.30
N ALA A 55 -9.75 1.28 3.01
CA ALA A 55 -9.34 2.19 4.06
C ALA A 55 -10.35 2.11 5.22
N ILE A 56 -9.79 1.96 6.43
CA ILE A 56 -10.41 1.95 7.78
C ILE A 56 -10.68 0.55 8.33
N GLY A 57 -9.84 0.14 9.28
CA GLY A 57 -10.01 -1.05 10.12
C GLY A 57 -10.68 -0.78 11.47
N ILE A 58 -10.99 -1.87 12.17
CA ILE A 58 -10.82 -2.15 13.62
C ILE A 58 -10.99 -3.70 13.80
N ALA A 59 -10.20 -4.28 14.71
CA ALA A 59 -9.90 -5.70 15.00
C ALA A 59 -11.08 -6.53 15.62
N ILE A 60 -11.12 -7.86 15.86
CA ILE A 60 -10.18 -9.00 16.07
C ILE A 60 -10.95 -10.32 15.75
N ALA A 61 -10.29 -11.36 15.19
CA ALA A 61 -10.44 -12.78 15.58
C ALA A 61 -9.36 -13.68 14.94
N ALA A 62 -8.56 -14.33 15.79
CA ALA A 62 -7.44 -15.21 15.44
C ALA A 62 -7.84 -16.52 14.75
N MET A 63 -6.97 -17.05 13.87
CA MET A 63 -6.70 -18.49 13.72
C MET A 63 -5.54 -18.78 12.74
N GLY A 64 -4.34 -18.99 13.29
CA GLY A 64 -3.31 -19.97 12.92
C GLY A 64 -2.87 -20.19 11.46
N GLY A 65 -1.56 -20.00 11.21
CA GLY A 65 -0.90 -20.75 10.13
C GLY A 65 0.43 -20.19 9.62
N ILE A 66 1.52 -20.77 10.11
CA ILE A 66 2.89 -20.77 9.56
C ILE A 66 3.69 -19.47 9.71
N ALA A 67 4.73 -19.58 10.55
CA ALA A 67 5.73 -18.55 10.80
C ALA A 67 6.53 -18.23 9.52
N VAL A 68 6.66 -16.93 9.22
CA VAL A 68 7.60 -16.39 8.25
C VAL A 68 9.00 -16.47 8.86
N SER A 69 9.59 -17.66 8.91
CA SER A 69 10.96 -17.88 9.39
C SER A 69 12.02 -17.75 8.30
N ALA A 70 11.64 -17.38 7.06
CA ALA A 70 12.49 -17.48 5.87
C ALA A 70 13.30 -16.20 5.54
N VAL A 71 13.11 -15.09 6.26
CA VAL A 71 13.84 -13.83 5.99
C VAL A 71 15.00 -13.60 6.97
N SER A 72 15.48 -14.66 7.63
CA SER A 72 16.35 -14.53 8.82
C SER A 72 17.70 -13.85 8.59
N ASN A 73 18.16 -13.70 7.34
CA ASN A 73 19.49 -13.18 7.02
C ASN A 73 19.48 -11.77 6.40
N SER A 74 18.32 -11.19 6.09
CA SER A 74 18.19 -9.82 5.61
C SER A 74 17.44 -8.99 6.65
N GLU A 75 18.09 -7.95 7.17
CA GLU A 75 17.42 -7.02 8.10
C GLU A 75 16.35 -6.20 7.36
N PHE A 76 16.65 -5.77 6.12
CA PHE A 76 15.73 -4.97 5.31
C PHE A 76 14.43 -5.73 5.04
N PHE A 77 14.49 -6.92 4.45
CA PHE A 77 13.30 -7.70 4.09
C PHE A 77 12.59 -8.27 5.31
N ALA A 78 13.32 -8.62 6.38
CA ALA A 78 12.70 -9.14 7.60
C ALA A 78 11.81 -8.09 8.25
N LYS A 79 12.19 -6.81 8.18
CA LYS A 79 11.38 -5.69 8.66
C LYS A 79 10.30 -5.29 7.66
N ALA A 80 10.68 -5.15 6.39
CA ALA A 80 9.75 -4.73 5.34
C ALA A 80 8.57 -5.70 5.21
N PHE A 81 8.81 -7.00 5.14
CA PHE A 81 7.76 -8.00 4.95
C PHE A 81 7.43 -8.77 6.23
N ALA A 82 7.72 -8.18 7.39
CA ALA A 82 7.33 -8.73 8.69
C ALA A 82 5.82 -8.99 8.74
N PRO A 83 5.38 -10.11 9.34
CA PRO A 83 3.98 -10.31 9.68
C PRO A 83 3.45 -9.18 10.57
N ARG A 84 2.31 -8.59 10.19
CA ARG A 84 1.64 -7.52 10.95
C ARG A 84 0.30 -7.96 11.54
N GLY A 85 0.03 -9.26 11.57
CA GLY A 85 -1.15 -9.79 12.26
C GLY A 85 -0.99 -9.74 13.78
N ASP A 86 -2.11 -9.84 14.51
CA ASP A 86 -2.13 -9.82 15.97
C ASP A 86 -1.10 -10.79 16.57
N ASN A 87 -0.29 -10.29 17.51
CA ASN A 87 0.79 -11.03 18.16
C ASN A 87 1.82 -11.64 17.18
N GLY A 88 2.10 -10.97 16.06
CA GLY A 88 3.04 -11.44 15.04
C GLY A 88 2.49 -12.56 14.15
N SER A 89 1.16 -12.68 14.06
CA SER A 89 0.49 -13.62 13.16
C SER A 89 0.83 -13.33 11.70
N SER A 90 1.07 -14.39 10.91
CA SER A 90 1.26 -14.38 9.44
C SER A 90 0.01 -14.01 8.66
N GLN A 91 -1.07 -13.63 9.35
CA GLN A 91 -2.29 -13.15 8.72
C GLN A 91 -3.01 -12.15 9.62
N VAL A 92 -3.79 -11.27 9.00
CA VAL A 92 -4.74 -10.36 9.63
C VAL A 92 -6.10 -10.48 8.95
N ALA A 93 -7.17 -10.35 9.73
CA ALA A 93 -8.55 -10.33 9.24
C ALA A 93 -9.26 -9.08 9.79
N TRP A 94 -10.12 -8.49 8.97
CA TRP A 94 -10.90 -7.30 9.34
C TRP A 94 -12.21 -7.24 8.55
N ASP A 95 -13.15 -6.43 9.03
CA ASP A 95 -14.34 -6.09 8.26
C ASP A 95 -14.15 -4.73 7.59
N ALA A 96 -14.05 -4.71 6.26
CA ALA A 96 -14.14 -3.48 5.50
C ALA A 96 -15.58 -2.93 5.56
N ILE A 97 -15.70 -1.61 5.66
CA ILE A 97 -16.99 -0.94 5.66
C ILE A 97 -17.39 -0.64 4.23
N GLY A 98 -18.61 -1.03 3.86
CA GLY A 98 -19.16 -0.80 2.53
C GLY A 98 -20.62 -0.38 2.52
N GLY A 99 -21.13 -0.09 1.32
CA GLY A 99 -22.46 0.47 1.12
C GLY A 99 -22.47 1.99 1.22
N ALA A 100 -23.46 2.64 0.59
CA ALA A 100 -23.56 4.10 0.55
C ALA A 100 -23.83 4.75 1.92
N ASP A 101 -24.12 3.93 2.94
CA ASP A 101 -24.47 4.31 4.30
C ASP A 101 -23.57 3.65 5.36
N ASP A 102 -22.41 3.10 4.96
CA ASP A 102 -21.44 2.46 5.85
C ASP A 102 -22.01 1.30 6.70
N SER A 103 -23.15 0.75 6.30
CA SER A 103 -23.87 -0.27 7.05
C SER A 103 -23.39 -1.70 6.76
N LYS A 104 -22.74 -1.93 5.61
CA LYS A 104 -22.27 -3.26 5.24
C LYS A 104 -20.88 -3.51 5.83
N ARG A 105 -20.71 -4.73 6.34
CA ARG A 105 -19.43 -5.27 6.77
C ARG A 105 -19.02 -6.32 5.76
N ILE A 106 -17.86 -6.11 5.16
CA ILE A 106 -17.30 -6.93 4.08
C ILE A 106 -16.07 -7.62 4.69
N PRO A 107 -16.14 -8.93 4.98
CA PRO A 107 -15.05 -9.63 5.61
C PRO A 107 -13.84 -9.68 4.66
N CYS A 108 -12.67 -9.41 5.21
CA CYS A 108 -11.40 -9.31 4.49
C CYS A 108 -10.30 -10.06 5.25
N LYS A 109 -9.34 -10.62 4.52
CA LYS A 109 -8.11 -11.19 5.06
C LYS A 109 -6.89 -10.82 4.23
N GLN A 110 -5.75 -10.76 4.89
CA GLN A 110 -4.44 -10.58 4.29
C GLN A 110 -3.46 -11.54 4.95
N GLU A 111 -2.68 -12.21 4.13
CA GLU A 111 -1.66 -13.18 4.49
C GLU A 111 -0.29 -12.60 4.13
N TYR A 112 0.69 -12.85 5.00
CA TYR A 112 2.09 -12.47 4.82
C TYR A 112 2.87 -13.74 4.50
N ARG A 113 3.40 -13.83 3.28
CA ARG A 113 4.04 -15.05 2.79
C ARG A 113 5.39 -14.75 2.14
N VAL A 114 6.35 -15.62 2.38
CA VAL A 114 7.65 -15.60 1.71
C VAL A 114 7.79 -16.93 0.97
N ILE A 115 7.77 -16.84 -0.36
CA ILE A 115 7.87 -17.91 -1.35
C ILE A 115 9.12 -17.69 -2.22
N ALA A 116 10.02 -16.80 -1.81
CA ALA A 116 11.36 -16.71 -2.35
C ALA A 116 12.28 -17.62 -1.53
N ALA A 117 13.22 -18.27 -2.20
CA ALA A 117 14.26 -19.02 -1.51
C ALA A 117 15.25 -18.05 -0.81
N GLU A 118 15.95 -18.54 0.22
CA GLU A 118 16.83 -17.72 1.06
C GLU A 118 18.00 -17.10 0.27
N ASP A 119 18.50 -17.81 -0.74
CA ASP A 119 19.51 -17.32 -1.69
C ASP A 119 18.96 -16.19 -2.56
N VAL A 120 17.74 -16.30 -3.08
CA VAL A 120 17.07 -15.23 -3.83
C VAL A 120 16.92 -13.97 -2.98
N ILE A 121 16.50 -14.11 -1.72
CA ILE A 121 16.39 -12.97 -0.79
C ILE A 121 17.77 -12.36 -0.50
N SER A 122 18.79 -13.21 -0.33
CA SER A 122 20.16 -12.75 -0.08
C SER A 122 20.75 -12.01 -1.28
N ASP A 123 20.43 -12.44 -2.50
CA ASP A 123 20.85 -11.76 -3.72
C ASP A 123 20.16 -10.41 -3.86
N MET A 124 18.84 -10.34 -3.58
CA MET A 124 18.08 -9.08 -3.55
C MET A 124 18.62 -8.09 -2.50
N GLU A 125 19.15 -8.56 -1.36
CA GLU A 125 19.71 -7.67 -0.34
C GLU A 125 20.89 -6.84 -0.87
N ASN A 126 21.65 -7.37 -1.84
CA ASN A 126 22.75 -6.64 -2.46
C ASN A 126 22.27 -5.48 -3.35
N GLU A 127 20.99 -5.49 -3.74
CA GLU A 127 20.34 -4.46 -4.55
C GLU A 127 19.63 -3.40 -3.68
N VAL A 128 19.64 -3.56 -2.35
CA VAL A 128 19.13 -2.55 -1.43
C VAL A 128 20.11 -1.38 -1.35
N GLU A 129 19.63 -0.18 -1.65
CA GLU A 129 20.43 1.03 -1.67
C GLU A 129 20.29 1.83 -0.37
N ALA A 130 21.43 2.16 0.24
CA ALA A 130 21.46 3.11 1.35
C ALA A 130 21.20 4.54 0.82
N VAL A 131 20.13 5.16 1.29
CA VAL A 131 19.66 6.49 0.87
C VAL A 131 20.23 7.60 1.76
N GLY A 132 20.03 7.50 3.07
CA GLY A 132 20.57 8.45 4.06
C GLY A 132 20.06 9.89 3.96
N ILE A 133 18.88 10.13 3.38
CA ILE A 133 18.29 11.48 3.21
C ILE A 133 17.40 11.83 4.39
N GLN A 134 17.47 13.09 4.82
CA GLN A 134 16.60 13.63 5.86
C GLN A 134 15.70 14.74 5.33
N LEU A 135 14.47 14.74 5.82
CA LEU A 135 13.46 15.77 5.60
C LEU A 135 13.00 16.30 6.95
N HIS A 136 13.03 17.62 7.13
CA HIS A 136 12.53 18.28 8.33
C HIS A 136 11.33 19.16 7.98
N ALA A 137 10.18 18.89 8.61
CA ALA A 137 8.99 19.71 8.42
C ALA A 137 8.10 19.64 9.67
N TRP A 138 7.62 20.80 10.12
CA TRP A 138 6.62 20.90 11.19
C TRP A 138 6.92 20.10 12.47
N GLY A 139 8.16 20.15 12.93
CA GLY A 139 8.61 19.41 14.12
C GLY A 139 8.97 17.94 13.86
N TYR A 140 8.60 17.41 12.69
CA TYR A 140 9.00 16.08 12.26
C TYR A 140 10.38 16.08 11.61
N THR A 141 11.13 15.03 11.90
CA THR A 141 12.31 14.61 11.13
C THR A 141 12.01 13.22 10.56
N MET A 142 11.93 13.13 9.23
CA MET A 142 11.85 11.87 8.52
C MET A 142 13.21 11.51 7.96
N THR A 143 13.76 10.37 8.34
CA THR A 143 15.03 9.86 7.82
C THR A 143 14.76 8.67 6.91
N ILE A 144 15.05 8.82 5.62
CA ILE A 144 15.03 7.73 4.66
C ILE A 144 16.34 6.96 4.76
N ARG A 145 16.25 5.69 5.13
CA ARG A 145 17.42 4.84 5.39
C ARG A 145 17.80 4.08 4.14
N ASP A 146 16.90 3.25 3.66
CA ASP A 146 17.17 2.26 2.62
C ASP A 146 16.01 2.20 1.63
N MET A 147 16.31 1.87 0.39
CA MET A 147 15.33 1.75 -0.67
C MET A 147 15.69 0.60 -1.61
N ILE A 148 14.67 -0.08 -2.09
CA ILE A 148 14.78 -0.95 -3.26
C ILE A 148 13.62 -0.66 -4.20
N ALA A 149 13.90 -0.71 -5.50
CA ALA A 149 12.90 -0.52 -6.54
C ALA A 149 13.07 -1.59 -7.63
N ASP A 150 12.00 -1.85 -8.37
CA ASP A 150 12.01 -2.80 -9.48
C ASP A 150 11.69 -2.12 -10.81
N GLU A 151 11.84 -2.89 -11.88
CA GLU A 151 11.57 -2.36 -13.21
C GLU A 151 10.06 -2.12 -13.50
N ASN A 152 9.16 -2.54 -12.61
CA ASN A 152 7.75 -2.12 -12.66
C ASN A 152 7.56 -0.68 -12.15
N GLY A 153 8.62 -0.03 -11.64
CA GLY A 153 8.54 1.28 -11.00
C GLY A 153 7.96 1.23 -9.59
N CYS A 154 7.86 0.03 -9.01
CA CYS A 154 7.42 -0.19 -7.65
C CYS A 154 8.62 -0.24 -6.71
N GLY A 155 8.37 -0.10 -5.40
CA GLY A 155 9.42 -0.34 -4.44
C GLY A 155 9.03 -0.24 -3.00
N VAL A 156 10.06 -0.39 -2.18
CA VAL A 156 9.98 -0.50 -0.73
C VAL A 156 11.04 0.42 -0.13
N VAL A 157 10.64 1.24 0.83
CA VAL A 157 11.50 2.22 1.50
C VAL A 157 11.44 1.99 3.00
N ARG A 158 12.60 1.93 3.65
CA ARG A 158 12.73 1.91 5.10
C ARG A 158 13.05 3.31 5.60
N PHE A 159 12.33 3.76 6.62
CA PHE A 159 12.51 5.09 7.20
C PHE A 159 12.36 5.08 8.72
N SER A 160 12.75 6.19 9.35
CA SER A 160 12.35 6.56 10.71
C SER A 160 11.60 7.88 10.67
N LEU A 161 10.69 8.08 11.62
CA LEU A 161 9.97 9.32 11.81
C LEU A 161 10.04 9.72 13.28
N ASP A 162 10.52 10.93 13.53
CA ASP A 162 10.74 11.48 14.85
C ASP A 162 9.99 12.79 15.01
N ASN A 163 9.26 12.97 16.11
CA ASN A 163 8.72 14.26 16.54
C ASN A 163 8.84 14.38 18.07
N PRO A 164 9.71 15.28 18.59
CA PRO A 164 9.89 15.47 20.03
C PRO A 164 8.64 15.87 20.80
N ASP A 165 7.66 16.50 20.13
CA ASP A 165 6.41 16.97 20.72
C ASP A 165 5.28 15.92 20.63
N GLY A 166 5.51 14.83 19.89
CA GLY A 166 4.58 13.71 19.72
C GLY A 166 4.34 13.34 18.27
N LEU A 167 4.11 12.07 17.96
CA LEU A 167 3.88 11.61 16.58
C LEU A 167 2.47 11.92 16.03
N HIS A 168 1.48 12.15 16.90
CA HIS A 168 0.10 12.49 16.52
C HIS A 168 -0.56 11.53 15.52
N LEU A 169 -0.50 10.23 15.83
CA LEU A 169 -1.08 9.17 15.00
C LEU A 169 -2.49 8.80 15.46
N ALA A 170 -3.41 8.65 14.51
CA ALA A 170 -4.74 8.10 14.75
C ALA A 170 -4.74 6.59 14.51
N MET A 171 -4.20 5.85 15.49
CA MET A 171 -4.06 4.39 15.44
C MET A 171 -5.37 3.61 15.28
N GLN A 172 -6.51 4.26 15.54
CA GLN A 172 -7.85 3.69 15.33
C GLN A 172 -8.30 3.69 13.87
N TYR A 173 -7.58 4.37 12.97
CA TYR A 173 -7.91 4.46 11.55
C TYR A 173 -6.87 3.72 10.70
N GLY A 174 -7.32 3.22 9.55
CA GLY A 174 -6.47 2.48 8.61
C GLY A 174 -6.40 0.97 8.91
N SER A 175 -5.64 0.25 8.09
CA SER A 175 -5.31 -1.15 8.36
C SER A 175 -4.29 -1.24 9.50
N THR A 176 -4.09 -2.45 10.03
CA THR A 176 -3.13 -2.70 11.12
C THR A 176 -1.78 -2.09 10.80
N ASN A 177 -1.28 -1.29 11.74
CA ASN A 177 -0.01 -0.57 11.68
C ASN A 177 0.12 0.46 10.54
N LYS A 178 -0.94 0.80 9.83
CA LYS A 178 -0.91 1.87 8.84
C LYS A 178 -0.69 3.21 9.54
N ILE A 179 0.20 4.03 8.98
CA ILE A 179 0.46 5.37 9.50
C ILE A 179 -0.61 6.32 8.98
N ILE A 180 -1.41 6.85 9.91
CA ILE A 180 -2.41 7.89 9.68
C ILE A 180 -2.23 8.95 10.74
N PHE A 181 -2.04 10.20 10.32
CA PHE A 181 -1.98 11.34 11.21
C PHE A 181 -3.38 11.73 11.68
N ASP A 182 -3.49 12.17 12.93
CA ASP A 182 -4.79 12.50 13.54
C ASP A 182 -5.40 13.82 13.04
N GLY A 183 -4.63 14.63 12.32
CA GLY A 183 -5.06 15.93 11.80
C GLY A 183 -5.48 16.92 12.89
N SER A 184 -5.02 16.72 14.13
CA SER A 184 -5.24 17.63 15.25
C SER A 184 -4.56 18.98 15.02
N TYR A 185 -4.93 20.00 15.80
CA TYR A 185 -4.28 21.32 15.72
C TYR A 185 -2.77 21.29 16.02
N ASP A 186 -2.34 20.30 16.78
CA ASP A 186 -0.93 20.08 17.12
C ASP A 186 -0.22 19.25 16.03
N CYS A 187 -0.99 18.66 15.10
CA CYS A 187 -0.50 17.87 13.97
C CYS A 187 -0.68 18.63 12.66
N TYR A 188 0.40 19.23 12.19
CA TYR A 188 0.42 19.96 10.91
C TYR A 188 0.58 19.03 9.70
N VAL A 189 0.92 17.75 9.91
CA VAL A 189 1.16 16.79 8.82
C VAL A 189 -0.13 16.08 8.44
N GLY A 190 -0.52 16.16 7.16
CA GLY A 190 -1.63 15.41 6.57
C GLY A 190 -1.25 14.02 6.09
N GLY A 191 0.04 13.74 5.89
CA GLY A 191 0.54 12.51 5.29
C GLY A 191 2.00 12.57 4.83
N MET A 192 2.51 11.41 4.41
CA MET A 192 3.87 11.22 3.91
C MET A 192 3.78 10.52 2.55
N TYR A 193 4.52 11.05 1.58
CA TYR A 193 4.35 10.67 0.18
C TYR A 193 5.68 10.72 -0.59
N MET A 194 5.64 10.21 -1.81
CA MET A 194 6.74 10.25 -2.76
C MET A 194 6.31 10.89 -4.09
N GLU A 195 7.27 11.52 -4.74
CA GLU A 195 7.13 12.09 -6.09
C GLU A 195 8.44 11.84 -6.84
N CYS A 196 8.36 11.59 -8.14
CA CYS A 196 9.53 11.53 -8.99
C CYS A 196 10.09 12.93 -9.27
N ALA A 197 11.37 13.00 -9.63
CA ALA A 197 12.04 14.27 -9.91
C ALA A 197 11.43 15.02 -11.10
N ASN A 198 10.81 14.28 -12.03
CA ASN A 198 10.05 14.80 -13.16
C ASN A 198 8.63 15.29 -12.80
N GLY A 199 8.21 15.20 -11.54
CA GLY A 199 6.93 15.70 -11.04
C GLY A 199 5.78 14.71 -11.05
N VAL A 200 6.02 13.43 -11.37
CA VAL A 200 5.00 12.37 -11.28
C VAL A 200 4.81 11.95 -9.83
N ASP A 201 3.58 12.08 -9.32
CA ASP A 201 3.24 11.58 -7.98
C ASP A 201 3.25 10.04 -7.95
N LEU A 202 3.74 9.48 -6.84
CA LEU A 202 3.70 8.03 -6.57
C LEU A 202 2.59 7.75 -5.55
N ASN A 203 1.92 6.61 -5.69
CA ASN A 203 1.00 6.14 -4.67
C ASN A 203 1.81 5.48 -3.57
N THR A 204 1.60 5.88 -2.32
CA THR A 204 2.47 5.48 -1.21
C THR A 204 1.66 5.13 0.02
N TYR A 205 1.76 3.88 0.49
CA TYR A 205 1.20 3.48 1.78
C TYR A 205 2.33 3.16 2.76
N SER A 206 2.23 3.70 3.97
CA SER A 206 3.26 3.58 5.00
C SER A 206 2.74 2.85 6.23
N PHE A 207 3.59 2.01 6.81
CA PHE A 207 3.28 1.17 7.95
C PHE A 207 4.40 1.26 8.99
N TYR A 208 4.07 1.34 10.27
CA TYR A 208 5.06 1.39 11.35
C TYR A 208 5.39 -0.01 11.90
N ASP A 209 6.59 -0.14 12.45
CA ASP A 209 7.02 -1.33 13.17
C ASP A 209 6.63 -1.18 14.65
N GLU A 210 5.70 -2.01 15.12
CA GLU A 210 5.12 -1.89 16.48
C GLU A 210 6.19 -1.92 17.58
N GLU A 211 7.26 -2.69 17.40
CA GLU A 211 8.35 -2.81 18.38
C GLU A 211 9.18 -1.52 18.57
N THR A 212 9.12 -0.60 17.61
CA THR A 212 9.86 0.67 17.64
C THR A 212 8.99 1.86 18.01
N LEU A 213 7.67 1.68 18.01
CA LEU A 213 6.71 2.73 18.24
C LEU A 213 6.83 3.26 19.68
N SER A 214 6.95 4.58 19.78
CA SER A 214 6.89 5.35 21.02
C SER A 214 6.10 6.63 20.79
N ASP A 215 5.92 7.44 21.84
CA ASP A 215 5.22 8.72 21.72
C ASP A 215 5.86 9.67 20.70
N THR A 216 7.18 9.56 20.47
CA THR A 216 7.97 10.54 19.71
C THR A 216 8.77 9.95 18.55
N HIS A 217 8.80 8.62 18.40
CA HIS A 217 9.61 7.93 17.40
C HIS A 217 8.93 6.66 16.89
N LEU A 218 9.07 6.40 15.58
CA LEU A 218 8.81 5.11 14.96
C LEU A 218 9.83 4.81 13.87
N ASP A 219 10.02 3.52 13.60
CA ASP A 219 10.52 3.02 12.33
C ASP A 219 9.36 2.52 11.48
N GLY A 220 9.51 2.61 10.16
CA GLY A 220 8.46 2.18 9.25
C GLY A 220 8.95 1.74 7.87
N THR A 221 7.99 1.17 7.14
CA THR A 221 8.12 0.78 5.73
C THR A 221 7.11 1.55 4.91
N MET A 222 7.56 2.18 3.84
CA MET A 222 6.71 2.81 2.82
C MET A 222 6.81 1.98 1.55
N TYR A 223 5.65 1.59 1.02
CA TYR A 223 5.55 0.91 -0.27
C TYR A 223 5.03 1.89 -1.29
N PHE A 224 5.57 1.85 -2.51
CA PHE A 224 5.12 2.74 -3.56
C PHE A 224 4.85 2.01 -4.87
N THR A 225 3.87 2.54 -5.58
CA THR A 225 3.56 2.21 -6.98
C THR A 225 3.46 3.50 -7.76
N PRO A 226 3.74 3.47 -9.07
CA PRO A 226 3.61 4.67 -9.88
C PRO A 226 2.12 4.95 -10.20
N ILE A 227 1.76 6.23 -10.40
CA ILE A 227 0.40 6.68 -10.79
C ILE A 227 0.44 7.35 -12.17
N GLY A 228 -0.54 7.06 -13.03
CA GLY A 228 -0.76 7.78 -14.30
C GLY A 228 -0.05 7.15 -15.52
N ASP A 229 0.20 7.96 -16.55
CA ASP A 229 1.01 7.59 -17.73
C ASP A 229 2.49 7.57 -17.31
N ILE A 230 3.07 6.38 -17.11
CA ILE A 230 4.49 6.21 -16.77
C ILE A 230 5.15 5.51 -17.95
N ASP A 231 6.47 5.67 -18.15
CA ASP A 231 7.24 4.94 -19.16
C ASP A 231 8.39 4.16 -18.46
N ARG A 232 8.82 3.02 -19.01
CA ARG A 232 10.07 2.28 -18.69
C ARG A 232 11.17 2.80 -19.60
N ALA A 233 12.42 2.46 -19.27
CA ALA A 233 13.58 2.91 -20.01
C ALA A 233 13.65 2.41 -21.48
N ASP A 234 12.74 1.52 -21.87
CA ASP A 234 12.64 0.93 -23.21
C ASP A 234 11.57 1.60 -24.11
N ASP A 235 11.00 2.74 -23.69
CA ASP A 235 10.00 3.54 -24.43
C ASP A 235 8.68 2.81 -24.78
N GLU A 236 8.45 1.58 -24.28
CA GLU A 236 7.29 0.76 -24.70
C GLU A 236 6.34 0.34 -23.56
N THR A 237 6.66 0.60 -22.29
CA THR A 237 5.95 -0.01 -21.15
C THR A 237 6.02 0.84 -19.88
N PRO A 238 4.94 1.20 -19.16
CA PRO A 238 5.01 2.03 -17.93
C PRO A 238 5.72 1.49 -16.68
N GLY A 239 6.65 2.24 -16.06
CA GLY A 239 7.14 1.99 -14.69
C GLY A 239 8.53 2.57 -14.32
N ALA A 240 9.59 1.98 -14.88
CA ALA A 240 10.98 2.17 -14.47
C ALA A 240 11.59 3.55 -14.73
N ALA A 241 11.34 4.19 -15.89
CA ALA A 241 12.07 5.40 -16.28
C ALA A 241 11.78 6.57 -15.36
N THR A 242 10.57 6.62 -14.82
CA THR A 242 10.13 7.68 -13.91
C THR A 242 10.82 7.58 -12.56
N VAL A 243 10.98 6.38 -12.00
CA VAL A 243 11.76 6.16 -10.76
C VAL A 243 13.24 6.45 -11.00
N MET A 244 13.79 6.03 -12.14
CA MET A 244 15.19 6.31 -12.53
C MET A 244 15.46 7.79 -12.84
N SER A 245 14.43 8.61 -13.09
CA SER A 245 14.58 10.07 -13.15
C SER A 245 14.98 10.69 -11.80
N GLY A 246 14.81 9.91 -10.73
CA GLY A 246 14.99 10.31 -9.34
C GLY A 246 13.66 10.34 -8.61
N VAL A 247 13.72 10.17 -7.30
CA VAL A 247 12.60 10.21 -6.36
C VAL A 247 12.90 11.19 -5.23
N LYS A 248 11.86 11.78 -4.68
CA LYS A 248 11.91 12.64 -3.50
C LYS A 248 10.71 12.33 -2.63
N TRP A 249 10.90 12.46 -1.33
CA TRP A 249 9.85 12.29 -0.34
C TRP A 249 9.32 13.64 0.07
N TYR A 250 8.05 13.68 0.47
CA TYR A 250 7.49 14.89 1.04
C TYR A 250 6.53 14.60 2.17
N LEU A 251 6.50 15.53 3.12
CA LEU A 251 5.43 15.68 4.08
C LEU A 251 4.49 16.75 3.52
N ASN A 252 3.18 16.51 3.55
CA ASN A 252 2.20 17.53 3.20
C ASN A 252 1.56 18.09 4.46
N GLU A 253 1.32 19.39 4.47
CA GLU A 253 0.43 20.03 5.45
C GLU A 253 -0.91 20.32 4.80
N LEU A 254 -1.97 20.24 5.60
CA LEU A 254 -3.35 20.49 5.16
C LEU A 254 -3.58 21.93 4.65
N GLN A 255 -2.72 22.89 4.99
CA GLN A 255 -2.87 24.33 4.74
C GLN A 255 -1.67 25.02 4.07
N GLU A 256 -0.42 24.67 4.37
CA GLU A 256 0.77 25.43 3.89
C GLU A 256 1.58 24.75 2.76
N GLY A 257 1.20 23.54 2.33
CA GLY A 257 1.77 22.90 1.13
C GLY A 257 2.66 21.69 1.40
N LYS A 258 3.53 21.35 0.45
CA LYS A 258 4.42 20.17 0.48
C LYS A 258 5.86 20.61 0.83
N VAL A 259 6.52 19.93 1.77
CA VAL A 259 7.97 20.09 2.03
C VAL A 259 8.69 18.85 1.51
N TYR A 260 9.60 19.04 0.56
CA TYR A 260 10.30 17.96 -0.12
C TYR A 260 11.70 17.72 0.45
N SER A 261 12.13 16.46 0.39
CA SER A 261 13.52 16.07 0.57
C SER A 261 14.39 16.47 -0.63
N GLU A 262 15.69 16.23 -0.52
CA GLU A 262 16.57 16.14 -1.70
C GLU A 262 16.15 14.98 -2.60
N VAL A 263 16.55 15.04 -3.87
CA VAL A 263 16.30 13.97 -4.85
C VAL A 263 17.32 12.85 -4.66
N PHE A 264 16.82 11.63 -4.54
CA PHE A 264 17.60 10.40 -4.64
C PHE A 264 17.44 9.81 -6.03
N THR A 265 18.52 9.36 -6.66
CA THR A 265 18.46 8.64 -7.92
C THR A 265 18.92 7.22 -7.69
N PRO A 266 18.01 6.22 -7.79
CA PRO A 266 18.38 4.81 -7.70
C PRO A 266 19.48 4.47 -8.72
N SER A 267 20.43 3.63 -8.32
CA SER A 267 21.52 3.18 -9.18
C SER A 267 21.15 1.96 -10.03
N GLY A 268 20.13 1.21 -9.62
CA GLY A 268 19.63 0.03 -10.31
C GLY A 268 18.18 -0.27 -9.96
N LEU A 269 17.61 -1.25 -10.68
CA LEU A 269 16.26 -1.77 -10.43
C LEU A 269 16.31 -3.29 -10.49
N LEU A 270 15.55 -3.94 -9.62
CA LEU A 270 15.33 -5.38 -9.70
C LEU A 270 14.60 -5.76 -10.98
N GLU A 271 15.16 -6.73 -11.70
CA GLU A 271 14.60 -7.26 -12.95
C GLU A 271 13.21 -7.87 -12.75
N THR A 272 12.40 -7.78 -13.80
CA THR A 272 11.09 -8.43 -13.85
C THR A 272 11.09 -9.59 -14.83
N ARG A 273 10.30 -10.62 -14.52
CA ARG A 273 10.02 -11.73 -15.43
C ARG A 273 8.74 -11.44 -16.22
N GLU A 274 8.83 -11.57 -17.54
CA GLU A 274 7.70 -11.35 -18.45
C GLU A 274 6.81 -12.60 -18.57
N PHE A 275 5.50 -12.37 -18.58
CA PHE A 275 4.45 -13.34 -18.80
C PHE A 275 3.52 -12.84 -19.91
N ARG A 276 3.10 -13.75 -20.80
CA ARG A 276 2.17 -13.46 -21.91
C ARG A 276 0.85 -14.17 -21.74
N ASP A 277 -0.22 -13.42 -21.90
CA ASP A 277 -1.57 -13.96 -21.97
C ASP A 277 -1.68 -14.96 -23.14
N GLN A 278 -2.29 -16.11 -22.88
CA GLN A 278 -2.52 -17.14 -23.90
C GLN A 278 -3.64 -16.78 -24.87
N GLN A 279 -4.43 -15.75 -24.57
CA GLN A 279 -5.66 -15.41 -25.28
C GLN A 279 -5.58 -14.05 -25.99
N SER A 280 -4.53 -13.27 -25.74
CA SER A 280 -4.31 -11.96 -26.35
C SER A 280 -2.84 -11.55 -26.31
N ASP A 281 -2.48 -10.42 -26.92
CA ASP A 281 -1.10 -9.88 -26.91
C ASP A 281 -0.74 -9.17 -25.58
N ASN A 282 -1.56 -9.32 -24.56
CA ASN A 282 -1.36 -8.73 -23.25
C ASN A 282 -0.17 -9.36 -22.51
N THR A 283 0.53 -8.51 -21.76
CA THR A 283 1.72 -8.90 -20.98
C THR A 283 1.57 -8.51 -19.53
N CYS A 284 2.24 -9.27 -18.68
CA CYS A 284 2.36 -9.05 -17.25
C CYS A 284 3.84 -9.23 -16.85
N TYR A 285 4.29 -8.46 -15.88
CA TYR A 285 5.67 -8.44 -15.44
C TYR A 285 5.70 -8.60 -13.92
N ILE A 286 6.45 -9.61 -13.46
CA ILE A 286 6.56 -9.94 -12.04
C ILE A 286 7.97 -9.66 -11.56
N SER A 287 8.10 -8.85 -10.51
CA SER A 287 9.30 -8.79 -9.66
C SER A 287 9.06 -9.62 -8.40
N PRO A 288 10.07 -9.78 -7.53
CA PRO A 288 9.88 -10.50 -6.28
C PRO A 288 8.79 -9.95 -5.35
N PHE A 289 8.40 -8.69 -5.49
CA PHE A 289 7.38 -8.05 -4.64
C PHE A 289 6.30 -7.28 -5.39
N SER A 290 6.35 -7.16 -6.72
CA SER A 290 5.33 -6.45 -7.48
C SER A 290 4.86 -7.18 -8.73
N ILE A 291 3.66 -6.82 -9.16
CA ILE A 291 3.07 -7.29 -10.41
C ILE A 291 2.57 -6.07 -11.17
N TRP A 292 2.92 -5.99 -12.44
CA TRP A 292 2.42 -4.97 -13.35
C TRP A 292 1.78 -5.63 -14.58
N PHE A 293 0.58 -5.17 -14.93
CA PHE A 293 -0.14 -5.60 -16.11
C PHE A 293 -0.14 -4.50 -17.15
N LYS A 294 0.32 -4.82 -18.36
CA LYS A 294 0.20 -3.94 -19.53
C LYS A 294 -1.24 -3.76 -19.99
N ASP A 295 -2.10 -4.66 -19.56
CA ASP A 295 -3.40 -4.82 -20.19
C ASP A 295 -4.49 -3.87 -19.71
N HIS A 296 -5.41 -3.67 -20.64
CA HIS A 296 -6.67 -2.95 -20.52
C HIS A 296 -7.78 -3.81 -19.88
N TYR A 297 -7.43 -4.80 -19.07
CA TYR A 297 -8.43 -5.77 -18.59
C TYR A 297 -9.31 -5.18 -17.48
N GLY A 298 -8.91 -4.05 -16.89
CA GLY A 298 -9.60 -3.43 -15.77
C GLY A 298 -9.46 -4.26 -14.50
N ILE A 299 -10.20 -3.85 -13.47
CA ILE A 299 -10.05 -4.38 -12.13
C ILE A 299 -10.43 -5.87 -12.11
N ARG A 300 -9.54 -6.67 -11.53
CA ARG A 300 -9.66 -8.13 -11.41
C ARG A 300 -10.31 -8.47 -10.09
N GLU A 301 -11.23 -9.43 -10.12
CA GLU A 301 -11.83 -10.00 -8.92
C GLU A 301 -11.05 -11.21 -8.39
N SER A 302 -10.16 -11.82 -9.17
CA SER A 302 -9.21 -12.81 -8.66
C SER A 302 -7.88 -12.74 -9.41
N LEU A 303 -6.78 -12.87 -8.67
CA LEU A 303 -5.43 -12.99 -9.20
C LEU A 303 -4.65 -14.03 -8.40
N LYS A 304 -4.15 -15.06 -9.09
CA LYS A 304 -3.42 -16.18 -8.49
C LYS A 304 -2.10 -16.42 -9.21
N LEU A 305 -1.02 -16.55 -8.44
CA LEU A 305 0.26 -17.06 -8.92
C LEU A 305 0.25 -18.58 -8.73
N ASN A 306 0.46 -19.33 -9.82
CA ASN A 306 0.65 -20.77 -9.78
C ASN A 306 2.14 -21.05 -9.80
N LEU A 307 2.59 -21.92 -8.91
CA LEU A 307 4.00 -22.18 -8.68
C LEU A 307 4.43 -23.49 -9.33
N SER A 308 5.74 -23.63 -9.55
CA SER A 308 6.38 -24.79 -10.16
C SER A 308 6.17 -26.08 -9.36
N ASP A 309 5.99 -25.96 -8.03
CA ASP A 309 5.73 -27.05 -7.10
C ASP A 309 4.26 -27.52 -7.10
N GLY A 310 3.40 -26.87 -7.90
CA GLY A 310 1.97 -27.15 -8.01
C GLY A 310 1.10 -26.45 -6.96
N SER A 311 1.70 -25.69 -6.04
CA SER A 311 0.95 -24.82 -5.13
C SER A 311 0.54 -23.52 -5.82
N SER A 312 -0.35 -22.75 -5.19
CA SER A 312 -0.73 -21.42 -5.65
C SER A 312 -0.69 -20.41 -4.52
N TRP A 313 -0.60 -19.13 -4.89
CA TRP A 313 -0.75 -18.00 -4.00
C TRP A 313 -1.77 -17.03 -4.57
N THR A 314 -2.86 -16.82 -3.83
CA THR A 314 -3.86 -15.81 -4.14
C THR A 314 -3.33 -14.44 -3.76
N ILE A 315 -3.22 -13.52 -4.73
CA ILE A 315 -2.82 -12.14 -4.51
C ILE A 315 -4.03 -11.28 -4.14
N LEU A 316 -5.14 -11.47 -4.85
CA LEU A 316 -6.44 -10.92 -4.48
C LEU A 316 -7.53 -11.89 -4.90
N GLU A 317 -8.63 -11.91 -4.16
CA GLU A 317 -9.84 -12.65 -4.52
C GLU A 317 -11.06 -12.06 -3.85
N ASP A 318 -12.10 -11.76 -4.64
CA ASP A 318 -13.38 -11.26 -4.18
C ASP A 318 -14.15 -12.34 -3.41
N GLU A 319 -14.93 -11.95 -2.41
CA GLU A 319 -15.77 -12.86 -1.62
C GLU A 319 -16.73 -13.71 -2.45
N LEU A 320 -17.15 -13.23 -3.63
CA LEU A 320 -18.02 -13.96 -4.55
C LEU A 320 -17.33 -15.15 -5.21
N LEU A 321 -16.00 -15.12 -5.30
CA LEU A 321 -15.17 -16.17 -5.88
C LEU A 321 -14.53 -17.07 -4.81
N ASN A 322 -14.46 -16.60 -3.56
CA ASN A 322 -13.90 -17.35 -2.45
C ASN A 322 -14.99 -18.19 -1.73
N GLU A 323 -14.77 -19.50 -1.61
CA GLU A 323 -15.68 -20.42 -0.90
C GLU A 323 -15.89 -20.06 0.58
N GLU A 324 -14.93 -19.37 1.20
CA GLU A 324 -15.03 -18.87 2.58
C GLU A 324 -15.95 -17.65 2.71
N GLY A 325 -16.32 -17.00 1.59
CA GLY A 325 -17.07 -15.75 1.58
C GLY A 325 -16.30 -14.59 2.21
N VAL A 326 -14.98 -14.55 1.98
CA VAL A 326 -14.05 -13.53 2.51
C VAL A 326 -13.21 -12.97 1.37
N ASN A 327 -13.01 -11.65 1.34
CA ASN A 327 -12.12 -11.02 0.38
C ASN A 327 -10.66 -11.22 0.77
N ILE A 328 -9.80 -11.56 -0.18
CA ILE A 328 -8.35 -11.70 0.01
C ILE A 328 -7.67 -10.47 -0.59
N PHE A 329 -6.84 -9.79 0.20
CA PHE A 329 -6.04 -8.65 -0.25
C PHE A 329 -4.58 -8.81 0.20
N ASN A 330 -3.81 -9.58 -0.55
CA ASN A 330 -2.38 -9.78 -0.29
C ASN A 330 -1.54 -8.71 -1.01
N THR A 331 -1.87 -7.44 -0.75
CA THR A 331 -1.20 -6.26 -1.34
C THR A 331 -0.97 -5.17 -0.28
N TYR A 332 0.08 -4.37 -0.44
CA TYR A 332 0.33 -3.19 0.39
C TYR A 332 -0.14 -1.90 -0.28
N VAL A 333 0.02 -1.80 -1.59
CA VAL A 333 -0.37 -0.63 -2.39
C VAL A 333 -0.70 -1.09 -3.80
N GLN A 334 -1.70 -0.48 -4.41
CA GLN A 334 -2.15 -0.74 -5.76
C GLN A 334 -2.49 0.59 -6.43
N SER A 335 -2.16 0.72 -7.71
CA SER A 335 -2.57 1.85 -8.55
C SER A 335 -3.15 1.35 -9.86
N GLY A 336 -4.14 2.09 -10.37
CA GLY A 336 -4.43 2.10 -11.79
C GLY A 336 -3.35 2.91 -12.53
N VAL A 337 -2.88 2.38 -13.63
CA VAL A 337 -1.94 3.02 -14.55
C VAL A 337 -2.75 3.45 -15.76
N ASP A 338 -3.11 4.74 -15.82
CA ASP A 338 -3.94 5.30 -16.89
C ASP A 338 -3.16 5.36 -18.21
N SER A 339 -2.97 4.23 -18.88
CA SER A 339 -2.44 4.21 -20.26
C SER A 339 -3.52 4.46 -21.32
N HIS A 340 -4.82 4.45 -20.93
CA HIS A 340 -5.95 4.79 -21.78
C HIS A 340 -7.19 5.21 -20.95
N PRO A 341 -7.96 6.26 -21.34
CA PRO A 341 -9.15 6.74 -20.59
C PRO A 341 -10.27 5.72 -20.38
N ASP A 342 -10.24 4.62 -21.14
CA ASP A 342 -11.27 3.59 -21.15
C ASP A 342 -10.80 2.27 -20.50
N ALA A 343 -9.52 2.14 -20.14
CA ALA A 343 -8.98 0.92 -19.55
C ALA A 343 -7.56 1.11 -18.96
N PRO A 344 -7.44 1.55 -17.68
CA PRO A 344 -6.15 1.62 -17.02
C PRO A 344 -5.55 0.21 -16.86
N GLY A 345 -4.22 0.12 -17.02
CA GLY A 345 -3.44 -1.01 -16.53
C GLY A 345 -3.43 -1.04 -15.01
N ASP A 346 -2.94 -2.12 -14.42
CA ASP A 346 -2.91 -2.29 -12.96
C ASP A 346 -1.50 -2.62 -12.49
N VAL A 347 -1.11 -2.00 -11.39
CA VAL A 347 0.17 -2.28 -10.72
C VAL A 347 -0.06 -2.43 -9.22
N LEU A 348 0.60 -3.42 -8.62
CA LEU A 348 0.48 -3.70 -7.19
C LEU A 348 1.80 -4.13 -6.58
N VAL A 349 1.98 -3.79 -5.31
CA VAL A 349 3.01 -4.35 -4.43
C VAL A 349 2.35 -5.39 -3.53
N MET A 350 2.86 -6.61 -3.54
CA MET A 350 2.33 -7.74 -2.81
C MET A 350 2.67 -7.66 -1.31
N SER A 351 1.87 -8.32 -0.47
CA SER A 351 2.11 -8.42 0.98
C SER A 351 3.23 -9.40 1.37
N GLY A 352 3.94 -9.93 0.38
CA GLY A 352 4.89 -11.02 0.51
C GLY A 352 5.94 -11.01 -0.60
N LEU A 353 6.87 -11.96 -0.52
CA LEU A 353 7.95 -12.15 -1.49
C LEU A 353 7.74 -13.44 -2.28
N VAL A 354 8.02 -13.42 -3.57
CA VAL A 354 8.01 -14.59 -4.45
C VAL A 354 9.30 -14.61 -5.27
N ASP A 355 9.80 -15.80 -5.61
CA ASP A 355 10.79 -15.93 -6.68
C ASP A 355 10.04 -15.95 -8.03
N PRO A 356 10.22 -14.94 -8.91
CA PRO A 356 9.55 -14.92 -10.21
C PRO A 356 9.82 -16.16 -11.06
N GLU A 357 10.97 -16.82 -10.89
CA GLU A 357 11.32 -18.05 -11.61
C GLU A 357 10.46 -19.25 -11.19
N GLN A 358 9.95 -19.27 -9.95
CA GLN A 358 9.04 -20.31 -9.47
C GLN A 358 7.62 -20.14 -9.96
N VAL A 359 7.24 -18.98 -10.52
CA VAL A 359 5.89 -18.75 -11.05
C VAL A 359 5.75 -19.44 -12.40
N SER A 360 4.95 -20.49 -12.47
CA SER A 360 4.71 -21.29 -13.68
C SER A 360 3.59 -20.72 -14.56
N SER A 361 2.59 -20.08 -13.94
CA SER A 361 1.54 -19.35 -14.64
C SER A 361 0.81 -18.37 -13.71
N ILE A 362 0.18 -17.37 -14.30
CA ILE A 362 -0.70 -16.44 -13.59
C ILE A 362 -2.12 -16.68 -14.06
N THR A 363 -3.07 -16.81 -13.15
CA THR A 363 -4.49 -16.86 -13.46
C THR A 363 -5.16 -15.59 -12.97
N SER A 364 -5.90 -14.92 -13.85
CA SER A 364 -6.72 -13.77 -13.46
C SER A 364 -8.16 -13.95 -13.90
N ILE A 365 -9.10 -13.65 -13.01
CA ILE A 365 -10.53 -13.71 -13.28
C ILE A 365 -11.10 -12.30 -13.19
N LYS A 366 -11.95 -11.98 -14.15
CA LYS A 366 -12.82 -10.81 -14.12
C LYS A 366 -14.28 -11.22 -14.13
N LEU A 367 -15.06 -10.61 -13.24
CA LEU A 367 -16.51 -10.69 -13.22
C LEU A 367 -17.11 -9.57 -14.06
N GLU A 368 -17.94 -9.93 -15.03
CA GLU A 368 -18.73 -9.00 -15.83
C GLU A 368 -20.22 -9.19 -15.48
N ASP A 369 -21.06 -8.19 -15.78
CA ASP A 369 -22.49 -8.17 -15.42
C ASP A 369 -23.24 -9.48 -15.73
N THR A 370 -22.82 -10.22 -16.76
CA THR A 370 -23.43 -11.49 -17.16
C THR A 370 -22.42 -12.58 -17.51
N SER A 371 -21.13 -12.38 -17.24
CA SER A 371 -20.06 -13.25 -17.75
C SER A 371 -18.89 -13.33 -16.78
N THR A 372 -18.07 -14.37 -16.93
CA THR A 372 -16.81 -14.53 -16.21
C THR A 372 -15.74 -14.74 -17.25
N SER A 373 -14.72 -13.89 -17.20
CA SER A 373 -13.62 -13.91 -18.15
C SER A 373 -12.35 -14.32 -17.40
N GLU A 374 -11.78 -15.47 -17.75
CA GLU A 374 -10.56 -16.02 -17.15
C GLU A 374 -9.40 -15.97 -18.13
N ARG A 375 -8.27 -15.39 -17.69
CA ARG A 375 -7.02 -15.32 -18.46
C ARG A 375 -5.92 -16.11 -17.77
N THR A 376 -5.04 -16.66 -18.60
CA THR A 376 -3.85 -17.36 -18.14
C THR A 376 -2.63 -16.73 -18.82
N TYR A 377 -1.65 -16.32 -18.01
CA TYR A 377 -0.38 -15.80 -18.50
C TYR A 377 0.70 -16.84 -18.24
N LEU A 378 1.51 -17.11 -19.25
CA LEU A 378 2.64 -18.05 -19.17
C LEU A 378 3.96 -17.30 -19.32
N PRO A 379 5.04 -17.76 -18.66
CA PRO A 379 6.34 -17.11 -18.77
C PRO A 379 6.83 -17.14 -20.23
N THR A 380 7.46 -16.04 -20.65
CA THR A 380 8.15 -16.01 -21.94
C THR A 380 9.49 -16.74 -21.85
N SER A 381 9.81 -17.53 -22.87
CA SER A 381 11.03 -18.35 -22.95
C SER A 381 12.30 -17.55 -23.21
#